data_AF-A0A817IIU4-F1
#
_entry.id   AF-A0A817IIU4-F1
#
_cell.length_a   1.000
_cell.length_b   1.000
_cell.length_c   1.000
_cell.angle_alpha   90.00
_cell.angle_beta   90.00
_cell.angle_gamma   90.00
#
_symmetry.space_group_name_H-M   'P 1'
#
loop_
_entity.id
_entity.type
_entity.pdbx_description
1 polymer ?
#
loop_
_entity_poly.entity_id
_entity_poly.type
_entity_poly.pdbx_seq_one_letter_code
_entity_poly.pdbx_strand_id
1 'polypeptide(L)'
;MLNHRGEVLDQAKLTVGICNSSYHYKMKLCIYPTYDYTHCLNDSIENVTHALCTKEFQSRRSSYYWLCNALDLYCPVQWEYDRLNLQYIVVSKRKIVKLIENNIVRDWDDPRLYILTGLR
;
A
#
# COMPACT_ATOMS: atom_id res chain seq x y z
N MET A 1 -12.04 37.39 8.66
CA MET A 1 -11.10 36.54 9.41
C MET A 1 -11.91 35.72 10.41
N LEU A 2 -11.63 34.42 10.49
CA LEU A 2 -12.29 33.36 11.29
C LEU A 2 -13.38 32.57 10.56
N ASN A 3 -13.18 31.24 10.60
CA ASN A 3 -14.07 30.13 10.25
C ASN A 3 -14.09 29.62 8.79
N HIS A 4 -12.95 29.11 8.33
CA HIS A 4 -12.89 28.09 7.27
C HIS A 4 -12.00 26.88 7.62
N ARG A 5 -11.66 26.67 8.91
CA ARG A 5 -10.83 25.54 9.38
C ARG A 5 -11.63 24.27 9.77
N GLY A 6 -12.90 24.18 9.36
CA GLY A 6 -13.81 23.13 9.82
C GLY A 6 -14.04 21.94 8.88
N GLU A 7 -13.59 22.00 7.61
CA GLU A 7 -14.10 21.07 6.58
C GLU A 7 -13.05 20.16 5.92
N VAL A 8 -11.80 20.08 6.41
CA VAL A 8 -10.77 19.22 5.79
C VAL A 8 -10.29 18.07 6.71
N LEU A 9 -10.85 17.94 7.92
CA LEU A 9 -10.39 16.93 8.90
C LEU A 9 -11.08 15.56 8.81
N ASP A 10 -11.87 15.29 7.77
CA ASP A 10 -12.65 14.05 7.65
C ASP A 10 -11.99 12.92 6.83
N GLN A 11 -10.69 13.00 6.51
CA GLN A 11 -10.05 12.05 5.57
C GLN A 11 -8.77 11.36 6.03
N ALA A 12 -8.47 11.32 7.33
CA ALA A 12 -7.45 10.41 7.85
C ALA A 12 -8.04 9.52 8.93
N LYS A 13 -8.80 8.51 8.51
CA LYS A 13 -8.96 7.28 9.30
C LYS A 13 -7.61 6.58 9.35
N LEU A 14 -6.64 7.16 10.07
CA LEU A 14 -5.41 6.52 10.53
C LEU A 14 -5.82 5.54 11.64
N THR A 15 -6.61 4.57 11.26
CA THR A 15 -7.22 3.63 12.19
C THR A 15 -6.22 2.52 12.41
N VAL A 16 -6.11 2.08 13.64
CA VAL A 16 -5.40 0.86 13.98
C VAL A 16 -6.44 -0.26 13.98
N GLY A 17 -6.24 -1.28 13.17
CA GLY A 17 -7.14 -2.42 13.07
C GLY A 17 -6.86 -3.43 14.19
N ILE A 18 -7.91 -3.93 14.84
CA ILE A 18 -7.77 -5.07 15.75
C ILE A 18 -7.85 -6.34 14.91
N CYS A 19 -6.81 -7.18 14.99
CA CYS A 19 -6.78 -8.47 14.32
C CYS A 19 -6.40 -9.56 15.33
N ASN A 20 -7.31 -10.51 15.55
CA ASN A 20 -7.09 -11.65 16.46
C ASN A 20 -6.44 -12.86 15.75
N SER A 21 -5.71 -12.63 14.67
CA SER A 21 -5.03 -13.67 13.90
C SER A 21 -3.62 -13.92 14.45
N SER A 22 -3.16 -15.18 14.44
CA SER A 22 -1.79 -15.56 14.76
C SER A 22 -0.87 -15.23 13.58
N TYR A 23 0.07 -14.29 13.76
CA TYR A 23 1.00 -13.86 12.70
C TYR A 23 2.14 -14.87 12.49
N HIS A 24 2.70 -14.86 11.27
CA HIS A 24 3.84 -15.72 10.89
C HIS A 24 5.12 -15.35 11.65
N TYR A 25 5.31 -14.05 11.92
CA TYR A 25 6.35 -13.55 12.80
C TYR A 25 5.77 -13.43 14.21
N LYS A 26 6.40 -14.07 15.20
CA LYS A 26 5.96 -14.10 16.61
C LYS A 26 5.88 -12.70 17.19
N MET A 27 4.72 -12.06 17.07
CA MET A 27 4.42 -10.81 17.75
C MET A 27 3.23 -10.98 18.67
N LYS A 28 3.32 -10.36 19.86
CA LYS A 28 2.38 -10.50 20.97
C LYS A 28 1.20 -9.51 20.91
N LEU A 29 1.11 -8.71 19.84
CA LEU A 29 0.19 -7.59 19.75
C LEU A 29 -1.04 -7.95 18.89
N CYS A 30 -2.25 -7.62 19.36
CA CYS A 30 -3.51 -7.83 18.61
C CYS A 30 -3.96 -6.61 17.79
N ILE A 31 -3.10 -5.60 17.71
CA ILE A 31 -3.40 -4.26 17.21
C ILE A 31 -2.41 -3.95 16.08
N TYR A 32 -2.93 -3.66 14.88
CA TYR A 32 -2.13 -3.51 13.67
C TYR A 32 -2.36 -2.17 13.00
N PRO A 33 -1.29 -1.40 12.74
CA PRO A 33 -1.42 -0.13 12.03
C PRO A 33 -1.87 -0.37 10.58
N THR A 34 -2.67 0.55 10.07
CA THR A 34 -3.05 0.56 8.65
C THR A 34 -1.90 1.04 7.78
N TYR A 35 -1.96 0.72 6.48
CA TYR A 35 -0.98 1.12 5.49
C TYR A 35 -0.66 2.63 5.54
N ASP A 36 -1.71 3.47 5.61
CA ASP A 36 -1.55 4.93 5.58
C ASP A 36 -0.79 5.46 6.81
N TYR A 37 -0.82 4.73 7.94
CA TYR A 37 -0.08 5.04 9.15
C TYR A 37 1.37 4.55 9.07
N THR A 38 1.59 3.31 8.61
CA THR A 38 2.95 2.75 8.57
C THR A 38 3.81 3.31 7.46
N HIS A 39 3.24 3.65 6.32
CA HIS A 39 3.99 3.99 5.11
C HIS A 39 4.87 5.24 5.33
N CYS A 40 4.27 6.33 5.81
CA CYS A 40 5.00 7.56 6.14
C CYS A 40 6.00 7.41 7.29
N LEU A 41 5.65 6.62 8.32
CA LEU A 41 6.57 6.35 9.42
C LEU A 41 7.80 5.57 8.95
N ASN A 42 7.61 4.53 8.15
CA ASN A 42 8.71 3.70 7.68
C ASN A 42 9.65 4.50 6.78
N ASP A 43 9.11 5.27 5.84
CA ASP A 43 9.92 6.11 4.95
C ASP A 43 10.73 7.15 5.73
N SER A 44 10.12 7.74 6.77
CA SER A 44 10.78 8.71 7.64
C SER A 44 11.90 8.08 8.47
N ILE A 45 11.64 6.92 9.09
CA ILE A 45 12.61 6.18 9.91
C ILE A 45 13.81 5.70 9.07
N GLU A 46 13.55 5.25 7.84
CA GLU A 46 14.57 4.79 6.90
C GLU A 46 15.30 5.96 6.20
N ASN A 47 14.90 7.21 6.46
CA ASN A 47 15.42 8.42 5.80
C ASN A 47 15.34 8.34 4.26
N VAL A 48 14.22 7.86 3.74
CA VAL A 48 13.96 7.76 2.30
C VAL A 48 13.95 9.17 1.70
N THR A 49 14.72 9.43 0.63
CA THR A 49 14.71 10.76 0.00
C THR A 49 13.54 10.95 -0.94
N HIS A 50 13.23 9.93 -1.75
CA HIS A 50 12.20 9.93 -2.78
C HIS A 50 11.31 8.69 -2.65
N ALA A 51 10.11 8.87 -2.10
CA ALA A 51 9.12 7.81 -1.97
C ALA A 51 8.34 7.68 -3.29
N LEU A 52 8.69 6.70 -4.11
CA LEU A 52 8.05 6.45 -5.39
C LEU A 52 6.83 5.53 -5.20
N CYS A 53 5.65 5.98 -5.62
CA CYS A 53 4.43 5.18 -5.56
C CYS A 53 3.61 5.29 -6.86
N THR A 54 2.62 4.44 -7.03
CA THR A 54 1.74 4.52 -8.20
C THR A 54 0.64 5.59 -8.02
N LYS A 55 0.08 6.11 -9.12
CA LYS A 55 -0.96 7.17 -9.09
C LYS A 55 -2.21 6.82 -8.29
N GLU A 56 -2.50 5.55 -8.03
CA GLU A 56 -3.63 5.15 -7.17
C GLU A 56 -3.54 5.70 -5.74
N PHE A 57 -2.35 6.11 -5.30
CA PHE A 57 -2.11 6.67 -3.97
C PHE A 57 -2.07 8.21 -3.94
N GLN A 58 -2.32 8.89 -5.06
CA GLN A 58 -2.24 10.34 -5.16
C GLN A 58 -3.17 11.06 -4.16
N SER A 59 -4.39 10.55 -3.95
CA SER A 59 -5.33 11.13 -2.99
C SER A 59 -4.89 10.97 -1.52
N ARG A 60 -3.97 10.05 -1.24
CA ARG A 60 -3.44 9.78 0.11
C ARG A 60 -2.21 10.60 0.45
N ARG A 61 -1.69 11.36 -0.51
CA ARG A 61 -0.56 12.26 -0.30
C ARG A 61 -0.83 13.30 0.79
N SER A 62 -2.06 13.81 0.87
CA SER A 62 -2.46 14.77 1.90
C SER A 62 -2.37 14.17 3.31
N SER A 63 -2.87 12.94 3.50
CA SER A 63 -2.80 12.24 4.79
C SER A 63 -1.36 11.85 5.15
N TYR A 64 -0.55 11.49 4.15
CA TYR A 64 0.87 11.21 4.31
C TYR A 64 1.64 12.41 4.92
N TYR A 65 1.60 13.57 4.26
CA TYR A 65 2.28 14.77 4.77
C TYR A 65 1.67 15.29 6.06
N TRP A 66 0.36 15.17 6.23
CA TRP A 66 -0.29 15.54 7.48
C TRP A 66 0.28 14.75 8.66
N LEU A 67 0.45 13.43 8.52
CA LEU A 67 0.96 12.60 9.60
C LEU A 67 2.42 12.92 9.93
N CYS A 68 3.28 13.08 8.91
CA CYS A 68 4.67 13.46 9.14
C CYS A 68 4.79 14.82 9.85
N ASN A 69 3.98 15.82 9.45
CA ASN A 69 3.97 17.13 10.10
C ASN A 69 3.39 17.08 11.53
N ALA A 70 2.37 16.27 11.77
CA ALA A 70 1.73 16.16 13.09
C ALA A 70 2.66 15.51 14.12
N LEU A 71 3.55 14.61 13.68
CA LEU A 71 4.53 13.92 14.52
C LEU A 71 5.92 14.58 14.51
N ASP A 72 6.07 15.72 13.81
CA ASP A 72 7.34 16.43 13.63
C ASP A 72 8.47 15.52 13.12
N LEU A 73 8.14 14.71 12.11
CA LEU A 73 9.03 13.74 11.50
C LEU A 73 9.64 14.26 10.20
N TYR A 74 10.77 13.66 9.79
CA TYR A 74 11.34 13.89 8.48
C TYR A 74 10.31 13.54 7.40
N CYS A 75 9.96 14.52 6.57
CA CYS A 75 8.97 14.40 5.51
C CYS A 75 9.68 14.10 4.17
N PRO A 76 9.69 12.86 3.70
CA PRO A 76 10.27 12.53 2.41
C PRO A 76 9.38 13.01 1.26
N VAL A 77 9.96 13.17 0.07
CA VAL A 77 9.20 13.64 -1.10
C VAL A 77 8.51 12.46 -1.77
N GLN A 78 7.18 12.47 -1.78
CA GLN A 78 6.37 11.50 -2.51
C GLN A 78 6.22 11.87 -3.99
N TRP A 79 6.50 10.91 -4.88
CA TRP A 79 6.36 11.02 -6.33
C TRP A 79 5.50 9.89 -6.88
N GLU A 80 4.54 10.25 -7.73
CA GLU A 80 3.61 9.30 -8.33
C GLU A 80 3.96 8.96 -9.79
N TYR A 81 3.93 7.67 -10.14
CA TYR A 81 4.08 7.18 -11.51
C TYR A 81 2.89 6.31 -11.94
N ASP A 82 2.69 6.14 -13.25
CA ASP A 82 1.63 5.30 -13.77
C ASP A 82 1.99 3.81 -13.66
N ARG A 83 1.02 2.99 -13.25
CA ARG A 83 1.18 1.53 -13.23
C ARG A 83 1.35 1.01 -14.66
N LEU A 84 2.27 0.06 -14.85
CA LEU A 84 2.38 -0.70 -16.09
C LEU A 84 1.10 -1.52 -16.35
N ASN A 85 0.42 -1.21 -17.45
CA ASN A 85 -0.75 -1.97 -17.91
C ASN A 85 -0.44 -2.65 -19.24
N LEU A 86 -0.36 -3.99 -19.23
CA LEU A 86 -0.05 -4.79 -20.40
C LEU A 86 -1.35 -5.35 -21.02
N GLN A 87 -1.43 -5.34 -22.34
CA GLN A 87 -2.53 -5.96 -23.07
C GLN A 87 -2.36 -7.49 -23.10
N TYR A 88 -3.48 -8.21 -23.19
CA TYR A 88 -3.55 -9.69 -23.25
C TYR A 88 -3.04 -10.45 -22.02
N ILE A 89 -2.73 -9.75 -20.92
CA ILE A 89 -2.20 -10.35 -19.69
C ILE A 89 -3.13 -10.06 -18.51
N VAL A 90 -3.20 -10.99 -17.56
CA VAL A 90 -3.96 -10.84 -16.31
C VAL A 90 -3.00 -10.74 -15.13
N VAL A 91 -2.93 -9.57 -14.49
CA VAL A 91 -2.05 -9.31 -13.33
C VAL A 91 -2.81 -9.40 -11.99
N SER A 92 -4.15 -9.37 -12.02
CA SER A 92 -4.94 -9.37 -10.80
C SER A 92 -4.83 -10.70 -10.04
N LYS A 93 -4.32 -10.66 -8.80
CA LYS A 93 -4.21 -11.82 -7.91
C LYS A 93 -5.50 -12.64 -7.83
N ARG A 94 -6.65 -11.96 -7.70
CA ARG A 94 -7.97 -12.63 -7.61
C ARG A 94 -8.32 -13.41 -8.87
N LYS A 95 -7.95 -12.92 -10.05
CA LYS A 95 -8.21 -13.60 -11.31
C LYS A 95 -7.25 -14.77 -11.52
N ILE A 96 -5.97 -14.60 -11.17
CA ILE A 96 -4.96 -15.66 -11.27
C ILE A 96 -5.33 -16.84 -10.37
N VAL A 97 -5.73 -16.58 -9.12
CA VAL A 97 -6.22 -17.63 -8.20
C VAL A 97 -7.37 -18.42 -8.83
N LYS A 98 -8.35 -17.74 -9.45
CA LYS A 98 -9.43 -18.42 -10.17
C LYS A 98 -8.94 -19.27 -11.35
N LEU A 99 -7.88 -18.89 -12.04
CA LEU A 99 -7.32 -19.69 -13.15
C LEU A 99 -6.68 -20.99 -12.63
N ILE A 100 -5.99 -20.91 -11.48
CA ILE A 100 -5.39 -22.04 -10.79
C ILE A 100 -6.50 -22.97 -10.25
N GLU A 101 -7.51 -22.42 -9.57
CA GLU A 101 -8.65 -23.19 -9.05
C GLU A 101 -9.42 -23.93 -10.15
N ASN A 102 -9.50 -23.37 -11.36
CA ASN A 102 -10.14 -23.99 -12.52
C ASN A 102 -9.19 -24.90 -13.34
N ASN A 103 -7.97 -25.16 -12.86
CA ASN A 103 -6.96 -25.99 -13.55
C ASN A 103 -6.64 -25.55 -15.00
N ILE A 104 -6.84 -24.27 -15.34
CA ILE A 104 -6.45 -23.71 -16.66
C ILE A 104 -4.92 -23.55 -16.73
N VAL A 105 -4.33 -23.30 -15.58
CA VAL A 105 -2.91 -23.02 -15.34
C VAL A 105 -2.44 -23.94 -14.21
N ARG A 106 -1.20 -24.45 -14.29
CA ARG A 106 -0.71 -25.45 -13.32
C ARG A 106 -0.56 -24.89 -11.92
N ASP A 107 0.18 -23.79 -11.79
CA ASP A 107 0.48 -23.11 -10.52
C ASP A 107 0.98 -21.68 -10.80
N TRP A 108 1.46 -20.97 -9.77
CA TRP A 108 2.08 -19.64 -9.86
C TRP A 108 3.32 -19.58 -10.76
N ASP A 109 3.99 -20.72 -10.96
CA ASP A 109 5.22 -20.84 -11.76
C ASP A 109 4.96 -21.29 -13.21
N ASP A 110 3.70 -21.31 -13.65
CA ASP A 110 3.37 -21.66 -15.03
C ASP A 110 3.89 -20.59 -16.01
N PRO A 111 4.61 -20.95 -17.08
CA PRO A 111 5.20 -20.00 -18.03
C PRO A 111 4.17 -19.18 -18.83
N ARG A 112 2.88 -19.53 -18.74
CA ARG A 112 1.78 -18.75 -19.33
C ARG A 112 1.41 -17.54 -18.48
N LEU A 113 1.77 -17.53 -17.19
CA LEU A 113 1.52 -16.40 -16.31
C LEU A 113 2.65 -15.38 -16.41
N TYR A 114 2.27 -14.10 -16.41
CA TYR A 114 3.22 -12.99 -16.40
C TYR A 114 3.65 -12.65 -14.96
N ILE A 115 4.18 -13.66 -14.27
CA ILE A 115 4.72 -13.57 -12.91
C ILE A 115 6.22 -13.78 -12.99
N LEU A 116 6.99 -13.10 -12.14
CA LEU A 116 8.45 -13.15 -12.20
C LEU A 116 9.02 -14.58 -12.16
N THR A 117 8.37 -15.49 -11.45
CA THR A 117 8.77 -16.90 -11.39
C THR A 117 8.41 -17.67 -12.66
N GLY A 118 7.27 -17.40 -13.28
CA GLY A 118 6.87 -18.01 -14.56
C GLY A 118 7.62 -17.44 -15.78
N LEU A 119 8.13 -16.20 -15.69
CA LEU A 119 8.93 -15.58 -16.75
C LEU A 119 10.40 -16.01 -16.77
N ARG A 120 10.86 -16.66 -15.70
CA ARG A 120 12.25 -17.08 -15.50
C ARG A 120 12.51 -18.43 -16.16
#